data_AF-A0A1S3JSJ9-F1
#
_entry.id   AF-A0A1S3JSJ9-F1
#
_cell.length_a   1.000
_cell.length_b   1.000
_cell.length_c   1.000
_cell.angle_alpha   90.00
_cell.angle_beta   90.00
_cell.angle_gamma   90.00
#
_symmetry.space_group_name_H-M   'P 1'
#
loop_
_entity.id
_entity.type
_entity.pdbx_description
1 polymer ?
#
loop_
_entity_poly.entity_id
_entity_poly.type
_entity_poly.pdbx_seq_one_letter_code
_entity_poly.pdbx_strand_id
1 'polypeptide(L)'
;MILQVIYVLFFKSMNGTAEGGAMENGAGDGGKDEKKHTKNGLEKELNELECLLTAQRTALEIITNLCCTDDEEEVWEDLDSSDASSDEMLTADVDMEGSDETVLSHLCVQSEVHGAFVGNNLVPRVMCKTNFPSAEVHTILSGYGRGKKLLKSIEVLQSRSLLCVSNMVSGMDIEALGGMDKLHLIWENLSQLALNKQAVESADLLEAVTSAMRATIQKLAEHKSPKFSSVVPSDLQFVFELGQQSSHPPVKANAVRILSTIGCLLAKQMEPHSLLKNIGTFLVEIVSKDQELWVVAEALDAIFDVFAEDHLDSVVREIGLTDKLKAVAPQLKAKIHQQKRSLGDHLPIIMTARTNLMRFIKYKS
;
A
#
# COMPACT_ATOMS: atom_id res chain seq x y z
N MET A 1 31.78 0.43 16.98
CA MET A 1 30.59 0.92 17.71
C MET A 1 29.47 1.39 16.78
N ILE A 2 29.66 2.38 15.89
CA ILE A 2 28.61 2.88 14.96
C ILE A 2 28.10 1.81 13.99
N LEU A 3 28.99 1.04 13.37
CA LEU A 3 28.63 -0.09 12.49
C LEU A 3 27.97 -1.24 13.26
N GLN A 4 28.30 -1.39 14.55
CA GLN A 4 27.66 -2.35 15.46
C GLN A 4 26.23 -1.94 15.81
N VAL A 5 25.95 -0.64 15.94
CA VAL A 5 24.59 -0.11 16.13
C VAL A 5 23.77 -0.28 14.85
N ILE A 6 24.34 -0.02 13.67
CA ILE A 6 23.69 -0.29 12.38
C ILE A 6 23.42 -1.80 12.20
N TYR A 7 24.40 -2.64 12.55
CA TYR A 7 24.27 -4.10 12.49
C TYR A 7 23.24 -4.65 13.49
N VAL A 8 23.19 -4.11 14.71
CA VAL A 8 22.24 -4.53 15.74
C VAL A 8 20.82 -4.04 15.43
N LEU A 9 20.65 -2.80 14.97
CA LEU A 9 19.34 -2.23 14.67
C LEU A 9 18.73 -2.76 13.36
N PHE A 10 19.54 -3.05 12.33
CA PHE A 10 19.01 -3.49 11.02
C PHE A 10 19.20 -4.98 10.71
N PHE A 11 20.17 -5.66 11.33
CA PHE A 11 20.57 -7.01 10.89
C PHE A 11 20.45 -8.10 11.97
N LYS A 12 20.62 -7.78 13.27
CA LYS A 12 20.43 -8.77 14.35
C LYS A 12 18.96 -9.22 14.51
N SER A 13 17.99 -8.43 14.04
CA SER A 13 16.56 -8.83 14.00
C SER A 13 16.27 -10.03 13.06
N MET A 14 17.21 -10.44 12.21
CA MET A 14 17.04 -11.62 11.34
C MET A 14 17.67 -12.91 11.90
N ASN A 15 18.70 -12.81 12.73
CA ASN A 15 19.40 -13.97 13.31
C ASN A 15 18.91 -14.27 14.72
N GLY A 16 17.60 -14.46 14.88
CA GLY A 16 17.03 -14.97 16.12
C GLY A 16 17.53 -16.40 16.38
N THR A 17 18.72 -16.54 16.97
CA THR A 17 19.08 -17.74 17.71
C THR A 17 18.31 -17.70 19.03
N ALA A 18 17.26 -18.50 19.08
CA ALA A 18 16.66 -18.92 20.34
C ALA A 18 17.65 -19.85 21.04
N GLU A 19 18.55 -19.29 21.85
CA GLU A 19 19.27 -20.06 22.86
C GLU A 19 19.20 -19.31 24.18
N GLY A 20 18.33 -19.81 25.06
CA GLY A 20 18.47 -19.60 26.49
C GLY A 20 19.76 -20.28 26.95
N GLY A 21 20.61 -19.52 27.64
CA GLY A 21 21.87 -20.00 28.17
C GLY A 21 22.19 -19.26 29.45
N ALA A 22 22.36 -20.02 30.53
CA ALA A 22 22.53 -19.57 31.91
C ALA A 22 23.66 -18.55 32.10
N MET A 23 23.44 -17.61 33.02
CA MET A 23 24.51 -16.83 33.64
C MET A 23 25.36 -17.77 34.52
N GLU A 24 26.57 -18.08 34.08
CA GLU A 24 27.64 -18.54 34.96
C GLU A 24 28.67 -17.42 35.12
N ASN A 25 28.85 -16.99 36.38
CA ASN A 25 29.80 -15.97 36.80
C ASN A 25 31.22 -16.54 36.77
N GLY A 26 32.06 -16.06 35.84
CA GLY A 26 33.51 -16.25 35.86
C GLY A 26 34.22 -14.90 35.82
N ALA A 27 34.72 -14.46 36.97
CA ALA A 27 35.59 -13.30 37.09
C ALA A 27 37.00 -13.63 36.54
N GLY A 28 37.53 -12.79 35.65
CA GLY A 28 38.86 -12.98 35.07
C GLY A 28 39.32 -11.80 34.21
N ASP A 29 39.96 -10.84 34.88
CA ASP A 29 41.16 -10.09 34.48
C ASP A 29 41.24 -9.30 33.15
N GLY A 30 41.17 -7.97 33.31
CA GLY A 30 42.10 -6.97 32.76
C GLY A 30 42.82 -7.21 31.42
N GLY A 31 42.25 -6.67 30.34
CA GLY A 31 42.97 -6.46 29.07
C GLY A 31 42.37 -5.31 28.26
N LYS A 32 42.99 -4.13 28.32
CA LYS A 32 42.65 -2.99 27.46
C LYS A 32 43.14 -3.25 26.04
N ASP A 33 42.32 -3.88 25.21
CA ASP A 33 42.51 -3.91 23.76
C ASP A 33 41.67 -2.81 23.10
N GLU A 34 42.22 -1.59 23.05
CA GLU A 34 41.76 -0.58 22.09
C GLU A 34 42.13 -1.07 20.68
N LYS A 35 41.18 -1.77 20.03
CA LYS A 35 41.28 -2.11 18.61
C LYS A 35 41.42 -0.83 17.79
N LYS A 36 42.64 -0.54 17.34
CA LYS A 36 42.92 0.36 16.21
C LYS A 36 42.13 -0.14 14.99
N HIS A 37 40.96 0.42 14.73
CA HIS A 37 40.26 0.23 13.46
C HIS A 37 41.11 0.84 12.35
N THR A 38 41.82 -0.02 11.61
CA THR A 38 42.53 0.38 10.40
C THR A 38 41.53 0.69 9.30
N LYS A 39 41.87 1.64 8.41
CA LYS A 39 41.05 2.03 7.25
C LYS A 39 40.56 0.83 6.41
N ASN A 40 41.38 -0.21 6.31
CA ASN A 40 41.04 -1.46 5.61
C ASN A 40 39.92 -2.27 6.30
N GLY A 41 39.81 -2.21 7.63
CA GLY A 41 38.72 -2.87 8.36
C GLY A 41 37.36 -2.21 8.10
N LEU A 42 37.34 -0.88 8.08
CA LEU A 42 36.12 -0.11 7.78
C LEU A 42 35.64 -0.32 6.34
N GLU A 43 36.56 -0.36 5.37
CA GLU A 43 36.20 -0.63 3.97
C GLU A 43 35.61 -2.03 3.78
N LYS A 44 36.13 -3.03 4.49
CA LYS A 44 35.59 -4.38 4.50
C LYS A 44 34.18 -4.44 5.11
N GLU A 45 33.97 -3.82 6.27
CA GLU A 45 32.66 -3.77 6.93
C GLU A 45 31.60 -3.07 6.05
N LEU A 46 31.97 -2.01 5.33
CA LEU A 46 31.09 -1.34 4.39
C LEU A 46 30.76 -2.22 3.17
N ASN A 47 31.72 -2.99 2.65
CA ASN A 47 31.46 -3.95 1.57
C ASN A 47 30.46 -5.03 2.03
N GLU A 48 30.67 -5.60 3.22
CA GLU A 48 29.79 -6.61 3.78
C GLU A 48 28.37 -6.08 3.96
N LEU A 49 28.23 -4.84 4.43
CA LEU A 49 26.94 -4.18 4.59
C LEU A 49 26.22 -3.95 3.24
N GLU A 50 26.93 -3.51 2.21
CA GLU A 50 26.37 -3.33 0.87
C GLU A 50 25.91 -4.67 0.26
N CYS A 51 26.69 -5.73 0.42
CA CYS A 51 26.30 -7.09 0.02
C CYS A 51 25.04 -7.55 0.75
N LEU A 52 24.97 -7.30 2.06
CA LEU A 52 23.84 -7.73 2.89
C LEU A 52 22.56 -6.96 2.55
N LEU A 53 22.65 -5.65 2.30
CA LEU A 53 21.51 -4.85 1.81
C LEU A 53 21.00 -5.38 0.47
N THR A 54 21.91 -5.75 -0.44
CA THR A 54 21.54 -6.31 -1.74
C THR A 54 20.81 -7.64 -1.57
N ALA A 55 21.35 -8.56 -0.77
CA ALA A 55 20.71 -9.84 -0.48
C ALA A 55 19.32 -9.68 0.13
N GLN A 56 19.15 -8.73 1.05
CA GLN A 56 17.84 -8.45 1.66
C GLN A 56 16.83 -7.89 0.66
N ARG A 57 17.24 -7.02 -0.28
CA ARG A 57 16.34 -6.55 -1.33
C ARG A 57 15.86 -7.68 -2.22
N THR A 58 16.77 -8.55 -2.66
CA THR A 58 16.42 -9.73 -3.45
C THR A 58 15.46 -10.64 -2.70
N ALA A 59 15.69 -10.87 -1.41
CA ALA A 59 14.77 -11.65 -0.57
C ALA A 59 13.37 -11.00 -0.48
N LEU A 60 13.31 -9.68 -0.31
CA LEU A 60 12.04 -8.95 -0.29
C LEU A 60 11.30 -9.01 -1.62
N GLU A 61 12.00 -8.95 -2.75
CA GLU A 61 11.39 -9.09 -4.08
C GLU A 61 10.81 -10.49 -4.27
N ILE A 62 11.50 -11.54 -3.83
CA ILE A 62 10.97 -12.91 -3.85
C ILE A 62 9.71 -13.02 -2.99
N ILE A 63 9.73 -12.50 -1.76
CA ILE A 63 8.55 -12.52 -0.86
C ILE A 63 7.39 -11.73 -1.48
N THR A 64 7.68 -10.55 -2.05
CA THR A 64 6.69 -9.67 -2.68
C THR A 64 5.96 -10.41 -3.82
N ASN A 65 6.70 -11.16 -4.64
CA ASN A 65 6.12 -11.97 -5.72
C ASN A 65 5.31 -13.15 -5.18
N LEU A 66 5.75 -13.78 -4.09
CA LEU A 66 5.00 -14.87 -3.43
C LEU A 66 3.68 -14.39 -2.79
N CYS A 67 3.61 -13.12 -2.39
CA CYS A 67 2.41 -12.49 -1.84
C CYS A 67 1.58 -11.73 -2.89
N CYS A 68 1.94 -11.79 -4.16
CA CYS A 68 1.18 -11.14 -5.22
C CYS A 68 -0.09 -11.95 -5.46
N THR A 69 -1.25 -11.34 -5.25
CA THR A 69 -2.56 -11.88 -5.63
C THR A 69 -2.86 -11.34 -7.03
N ASP A 70 -2.84 -12.19 -8.05
CA ASP A 70 -3.16 -11.84 -9.45
C ASP A 70 -4.68 -11.58 -9.64
N ASP A 71 -5.26 -10.71 -8.81
CA ASP A 71 -6.70 -10.38 -8.84
C ASP A 71 -7.00 -9.07 -9.59
N GLU A 72 -6.07 -8.58 -10.42
CA GLU A 72 -6.30 -7.43 -11.31
C GLU A 72 -6.59 -7.82 -12.78
N GLU A 73 -6.83 -9.10 -13.07
CA GLU A 73 -7.47 -9.51 -14.32
C GLU A 73 -8.98 -9.71 -14.06
N GLU A 74 -9.73 -8.59 -13.99
CA GLU A 74 -11.11 -8.65 -14.45
C GLU A 74 -11.04 -9.13 -15.90
N VAL A 75 -11.26 -10.43 -16.11
CA VAL A 75 -11.50 -11.01 -17.41
C VAL A 75 -12.73 -10.28 -17.94
N TRP A 76 -12.47 -9.24 -18.74
CA TRP A 76 -13.47 -8.57 -19.54
C TRP A 76 -14.05 -9.66 -20.44
N GLU A 77 -15.16 -10.28 -20.01
CA GLU A 77 -15.99 -11.04 -20.92
C GLU A 77 -16.37 -10.06 -22.02
N ASP A 78 -15.80 -10.30 -23.20
CA ASP A 78 -16.14 -9.58 -24.42
C ASP A 78 -17.66 -9.55 -24.51
N LEU A 79 -18.25 -8.38 -24.25
CA LEU A 79 -19.63 -8.08 -24.59
C LEU A 79 -19.69 -8.09 -26.11
N ASP A 80 -19.79 -9.29 -26.69
CA ASP A 80 -20.07 -9.46 -28.10
C ASP A 80 -21.49 -8.96 -28.34
N SER A 81 -21.54 -7.71 -28.79
CA SER A 81 -22.70 -7.10 -29.37
C SER A 81 -22.95 -7.75 -30.74
N SER A 82 -23.74 -8.83 -30.79
CA SER A 82 -24.57 -9.07 -31.97
C SER A 82 -25.83 -9.91 -31.70
N ASP A 83 -26.94 -9.29 -32.05
CA ASP A 83 -28.30 -9.82 -32.12
C ASP A 83 -28.44 -10.74 -33.36
N ALA A 84 -28.67 -12.05 -33.18
CA ALA A 84 -29.39 -12.92 -34.14
C ALA A 84 -29.52 -14.40 -33.68
N SER A 85 -30.77 -14.83 -33.45
CA SER A 85 -31.39 -16.09 -33.93
C SER A 85 -30.79 -17.49 -33.61
N SER A 86 -31.58 -18.24 -32.81
CA SER A 86 -32.03 -19.65 -32.96
C SER A 86 -31.06 -20.84 -32.86
N ASP A 87 -31.50 -21.83 -32.06
CA ASP A 87 -31.30 -23.29 -32.09
C ASP A 87 -29.93 -23.85 -32.53
N GLU A 88 -29.23 -24.56 -31.63
CA GLU A 88 -29.15 -26.03 -31.70
C GLU A 88 -28.30 -26.60 -30.54
N MET A 89 -28.79 -27.74 -30.03
CA MET A 89 -28.18 -28.61 -29.03
C MET A 89 -26.98 -29.35 -29.63
N LEU A 90 -25.79 -29.22 -29.02
CA LEU A 90 -24.72 -30.21 -29.17
C LEU A 90 -24.08 -30.51 -27.81
N THR A 91 -24.39 -31.69 -27.30
CA THR A 91 -23.67 -32.38 -26.25
C THR A 91 -22.29 -32.78 -26.76
N ALA A 92 -21.23 -32.30 -26.12
CA ALA A 92 -19.89 -32.85 -26.26
C ALA A 92 -19.38 -33.20 -24.86
N ASP A 93 -19.34 -34.51 -24.58
CA ASP A 93 -18.61 -35.09 -23.48
C ASP A 93 -17.13 -34.65 -23.58
N VAL A 94 -16.66 -33.94 -22.56
CA VAL A 94 -15.23 -33.70 -22.35
C VAL A 94 -14.85 -34.42 -21.07
N ASP A 95 -14.13 -35.51 -21.22
CA ASP A 95 -13.51 -36.28 -20.15
C ASP A 95 -12.70 -35.36 -19.24
N MET A 96 -13.17 -35.18 -18.00
CA MET A 96 -12.45 -34.49 -16.94
C MET A 96 -11.52 -35.50 -16.25
N GLU A 97 -10.39 -35.83 -16.87
CA GLU A 97 -9.29 -36.53 -16.20
C GLU A 97 -8.04 -35.64 -16.14
N GLY A 98 -7.67 -35.21 -14.93
CA GLY A 98 -6.31 -34.80 -14.60
C GLY A 98 -6.06 -33.30 -14.38
N SER A 99 -6.68 -32.68 -13.38
CA SER A 99 -6.26 -31.35 -12.88
C SER A 99 -6.06 -31.25 -11.37
N ASP A 100 -6.16 -32.35 -10.63
CA ASP A 100 -6.16 -32.29 -9.15
C ASP A 100 -4.75 -32.28 -8.55
N GLU A 101 -3.76 -32.93 -9.17
CA GLU A 101 -2.40 -33.06 -8.61
C GLU A 101 -1.57 -31.75 -8.70
N THR A 102 -1.74 -30.98 -9.78
CA THR A 102 -1.13 -29.65 -9.95
C THR A 102 -1.80 -28.60 -9.05
N VAL A 103 -3.12 -28.65 -8.90
CA VAL A 103 -3.84 -27.70 -8.02
C VAL A 103 -3.52 -27.98 -6.55
N LEU A 104 -3.52 -29.25 -6.13
CA LEU A 104 -3.13 -29.64 -4.77
C LEU A 104 -1.67 -29.29 -4.46
N SER A 105 -0.73 -29.51 -5.39
CA SER A 105 0.68 -29.15 -5.17
C SER A 105 0.91 -27.63 -5.11
N HIS A 106 0.19 -26.83 -5.89
CA HIS A 106 0.21 -25.37 -5.78
C HIS A 106 -0.37 -24.88 -4.44
N LEU A 107 -1.49 -25.46 -3.99
CA LEU A 107 -2.11 -25.14 -2.70
C LEU A 107 -1.22 -25.56 -1.51
N CYS A 108 -0.55 -26.71 -1.61
CA CYS A 108 0.46 -27.14 -0.64
C CYS A 108 1.58 -26.12 -0.55
N VAL A 109 2.22 -25.75 -1.67
CA VAL A 109 3.32 -24.77 -1.68
C VAL A 109 2.87 -23.44 -1.05
N GLN A 110 1.65 -22.98 -1.32
CA GLN A 110 1.12 -21.78 -0.66
C GLN A 110 0.93 -21.97 0.85
N SER A 111 0.44 -23.12 1.31
CA SER A 111 0.29 -23.44 2.73
C SER A 111 1.64 -23.56 3.47
N GLU A 112 2.65 -24.19 2.86
CA GLU A 112 3.99 -24.28 3.46
C GLU A 112 4.71 -22.94 3.49
N VAL A 113 4.60 -22.14 2.43
CA VAL A 113 5.12 -20.76 2.38
C VAL A 113 4.44 -19.91 3.45
N HIS A 114 3.13 -20.01 3.57
CA HIS A 114 2.35 -19.32 4.59
C HIS A 114 2.76 -19.74 6.01
N GLY A 115 2.87 -21.05 6.26
CA GLY A 115 3.37 -21.60 7.52
C GLY A 115 4.78 -21.14 7.86
N ALA A 116 5.66 -21.03 6.85
CA ALA A 116 7.01 -20.50 7.02
C ALA A 116 7.00 -19.00 7.36
N PHE A 117 6.13 -18.20 6.75
CA PHE A 117 6.01 -16.76 7.05
C PHE A 117 5.55 -16.52 8.49
N VAL A 118 4.52 -17.24 8.92
CA VAL A 118 4.01 -17.16 10.30
C VAL A 118 5.04 -17.68 11.28
N GLY A 119 5.58 -18.88 11.04
CA GLY A 119 6.56 -19.53 11.94
C GLY A 119 7.85 -18.72 12.14
N ASN A 120 8.26 -17.93 11.15
CA ASN A 120 9.44 -17.07 11.23
C ASN A 120 9.15 -15.63 11.67
N ASN A 121 7.90 -15.28 12.00
CA ASN A 121 7.47 -13.91 12.31
C ASN A 121 7.90 -12.92 11.22
N LEU A 122 7.59 -13.25 9.96
CA LEU A 122 8.11 -12.49 8.81
C LEU A 122 7.59 -11.05 8.78
N VAL A 123 6.29 -10.83 9.04
CA VAL A 123 5.66 -9.49 8.98
C VAL A 123 6.38 -8.48 9.89
N PRO A 124 6.58 -8.73 11.21
CA PRO A 124 7.35 -7.82 12.06
C PRO A 124 8.79 -7.60 11.58
N ARG A 125 9.45 -8.65 11.05
CA ARG A 125 10.84 -8.54 10.57
C ARG A 125 10.96 -7.66 9.34
N VAL A 126 10.00 -7.72 8.42
CA VAL A 126 9.94 -6.82 7.26
C VAL A 126 9.62 -5.41 7.72
N MET A 127 8.65 -5.22 8.62
CA MET A 127 8.32 -3.91 9.19
C MET A 127 9.53 -3.22 9.85
N CYS A 128 10.37 -3.96 10.58
CA CYS A 128 11.58 -3.39 11.18
C CYS A 128 12.55 -2.75 10.17
N LYS A 129 12.52 -3.18 8.90
CA LYS A 129 13.38 -2.65 7.83
C LYS A 129 12.92 -1.30 7.29
N THR A 130 11.71 -0.88 7.64
CA THR A 130 11.15 0.42 7.24
C THR A 130 11.68 1.58 8.11
N ASN A 131 12.29 1.26 9.25
CA ASN A 131 12.84 2.25 10.17
C ASN A 131 13.97 3.06 9.55
N PHE A 132 13.98 4.37 9.82
CA PHE A 132 15.08 5.23 9.44
C PHE A 132 16.31 5.02 10.33
N PRO A 133 17.54 5.22 9.80
CA PRO A 133 18.73 5.29 10.64
C PRO A 133 18.60 6.39 11.71
N SER A 134 19.22 6.21 12.88
CA SER A 134 19.24 7.26 13.91
C SER A 134 19.87 8.55 13.38
N ALA A 135 19.54 9.69 13.98
CA ALA A 135 20.08 10.99 13.59
C ALA A 135 21.62 11.01 13.63
N GLU A 136 22.25 10.34 14.60
CA GLU A 136 23.71 10.23 14.64
C GLU A 136 24.25 9.43 13.46
N VAL A 137 23.66 8.27 13.18
CA VAL A 137 24.06 7.42 12.05
C VAL A 137 23.90 8.16 10.74
N HIS A 138 22.77 8.83 10.53
CA HIS A 138 22.51 9.61 9.34
C HIS A 138 23.54 10.72 9.14
N THR A 139 23.88 11.45 10.21
CA THR A 139 24.89 12.52 10.18
C THR A 139 26.27 11.98 9.79
N ILE A 140 26.66 10.85 10.39
CA ILE A 140 27.95 10.22 10.11
C ILE A 140 28.03 9.76 8.65
N LEU A 141 27.01 9.07 8.15
CA LEU A 141 26.98 8.55 6.78
C LEU A 141 26.89 9.67 5.74
N SER A 142 26.19 10.76 6.06
CA SER A 142 26.11 11.94 5.19
C SER A 142 27.45 12.66 5.03
N GLY A 143 28.38 12.48 5.98
CA GLY A 143 29.69 13.13 6.00
C GLY A 143 30.68 12.64 4.94
N TYR A 144 30.41 11.54 4.23
CA TYR A 144 31.31 11.02 3.20
C TYR A 144 30.58 10.35 2.03
N GLY A 145 31.19 10.38 0.84
CA GLY A 145 30.51 10.00 -0.42
C GLY A 145 29.97 8.57 -0.46
N ARG A 146 30.69 7.60 0.13
CA ARG A 146 30.25 6.21 0.22
C ARG A 146 29.08 6.04 1.20
N GLY A 147 29.09 6.77 2.33
CA GLY A 147 27.98 6.76 3.28
C GLY A 147 26.69 7.32 2.69
N LYS A 148 26.77 8.34 1.82
CA LYS A 148 25.60 8.83 1.06
C LYS A 148 25.02 7.75 0.13
N LYS A 149 25.87 6.98 -0.56
CA LYS A 149 25.42 5.84 -1.38
C LYS A 149 24.74 4.78 -0.51
N LEU A 150 25.28 4.52 0.68
CA LEU A 150 24.70 3.59 1.64
C LEU A 150 23.33 4.07 2.13
N LEU A 151 23.16 5.36 2.44
CA LEU A 151 21.87 5.93 2.82
C LEU A 151 20.82 5.76 1.72
N LYS A 152 21.17 6.08 0.46
CA LYS A 152 20.28 5.82 -0.68
C LYS A 152 19.93 4.33 -0.80
N SER A 153 20.91 3.47 -0.54
CA SER A 153 20.69 2.03 -0.50
C SER A 153 19.73 1.60 0.62
N ILE A 154 19.80 2.22 1.80
CA ILE A 154 18.85 1.96 2.89
C ILE A 154 17.44 2.41 2.48
N GLU A 155 17.30 3.58 1.85
CA GLU A 155 16.01 4.10 1.38
C GLU A 155 15.33 3.17 0.35
N VAL A 156 16.12 2.60 -0.59
CA VAL A 156 15.61 1.59 -1.53
C VAL A 156 15.16 0.33 -0.78
N LEU A 157 15.90 -0.11 0.25
CA LEU A 157 15.48 -1.25 1.07
C LEU A 157 14.18 -0.94 1.83
N GLN A 158 14.03 0.26 2.39
CA GLN A 158 12.82 0.69 3.08
C GLN A 158 11.61 0.66 2.13
N SER A 159 11.75 1.23 0.93
CA SER A 159 10.70 1.25 -0.09
C SER A 159 10.29 -0.17 -0.50
N ARG A 160 11.26 -1.05 -0.77
CA ARG A 160 10.99 -2.48 -1.08
C ARG A 160 10.35 -3.22 0.09
N SER A 161 10.71 -2.88 1.32
CA SER A 161 10.10 -3.48 2.52
C SER A 161 8.65 -3.07 2.67
N LEU A 162 8.31 -1.81 2.38
CA LEU A 162 6.93 -1.32 2.41
C LEU A 162 6.07 -1.92 1.31
N LEU A 163 6.59 -2.07 0.09
CA LEU A 163 5.90 -2.79 -0.97
C LEU A 163 5.67 -4.27 -0.60
N CYS A 164 6.67 -4.91 0.00
CA CYS A 164 6.53 -6.26 0.54
C CYS A 164 5.43 -6.31 1.61
N VAL A 165 5.37 -5.34 2.54
CA VAL A 165 4.29 -5.24 3.54
C VAL A 165 2.93 -5.06 2.87
N SER A 166 2.84 -4.21 1.85
CA SER A 166 1.61 -4.02 1.07
C SER A 166 1.08 -5.36 0.54
N ASN A 167 1.94 -6.13 -0.15
CA ASN A 167 1.54 -7.41 -0.73
C ASN A 167 1.24 -8.46 0.34
N MET A 168 2.06 -8.54 1.39
CA MET A 168 1.80 -9.44 2.52
C MET A 168 0.44 -9.15 3.17
N VAL A 169 0.12 -7.87 3.40
CA VAL A 169 -1.15 -7.47 3.99
C VAL A 169 -2.33 -7.76 3.07
N SER A 170 -2.18 -7.58 1.75
CA SER A 170 -3.24 -7.91 0.79
C SER A 170 -3.49 -9.42 0.69
N GLY A 171 -2.43 -10.22 0.55
CA GLY A 171 -2.51 -11.63 0.20
C GLY A 171 -2.56 -12.61 1.36
N MET A 172 -2.27 -12.19 2.60
CA MET A 172 -2.33 -13.08 3.77
C MET A 172 -3.64 -12.92 4.55
N ASP A 173 -4.07 -14.01 5.18
CA ASP A 173 -5.19 -14.01 6.12
C ASP A 173 -4.90 -13.17 7.36
N ILE A 174 -5.95 -12.59 7.96
CA ILE A 174 -5.81 -11.72 9.12
C ILE A 174 -5.15 -12.44 10.31
N GLU A 175 -5.40 -13.74 10.49
CA GLU A 175 -4.79 -14.57 11.53
C GLU A 175 -3.28 -14.65 11.35
N ALA A 176 -2.82 -14.78 10.11
CA ALA A 176 -1.40 -14.87 9.76
C ALA A 176 -0.66 -13.54 9.92
N LEU A 177 -1.38 -12.43 9.75
CA LEU A 177 -0.92 -11.07 10.08
C LEU A 177 -0.88 -10.82 11.60
N GLY A 178 -1.35 -11.77 12.42
CA GLY A 178 -1.39 -11.69 13.88
C GLY A 178 -2.67 -11.08 14.45
N GLY A 179 -3.74 -11.04 13.65
CA GLY A 179 -5.05 -10.56 14.02
C GLY A 179 -5.27 -9.05 13.83
N MET A 180 -6.51 -8.61 14.05
CA MET A 180 -6.95 -7.23 13.83
C MET A 180 -6.14 -6.19 14.62
N ASP A 181 -5.74 -6.50 15.86
CA ASP A 181 -4.94 -5.59 16.68
C ASP A 181 -3.54 -5.34 16.08
N LYS A 182 -2.92 -6.37 15.51
CA LYS A 182 -1.63 -6.22 14.82
C LYS A 182 -1.77 -5.42 13.54
N LEU A 183 -2.89 -5.59 12.83
CA LEU A 183 -3.17 -4.82 11.63
C LEU A 183 -3.39 -3.32 11.95
N HIS A 184 -4.05 -3.01 13.08
CA HIS A 184 -4.12 -1.63 13.58
C HIS A 184 -2.75 -1.07 13.96
N LEU A 185 -1.87 -1.87 14.59
CA LEU A 185 -0.50 -1.43 14.88
C LEU A 185 0.30 -1.17 13.60
N ILE A 186 0.10 -1.97 12.54
CA ILE A 186 0.70 -1.71 11.22
C ILE A 186 0.19 -0.36 10.69
N TRP A 187 -1.12 -0.11 10.73
CA TRP A 187 -1.70 1.19 10.34
C TRP A 187 -1.08 2.37 11.10
N GLU A 188 -0.97 2.26 12.43
CA GLU A 188 -0.38 3.30 13.27
C GLU A 188 1.08 3.58 12.89
N ASN A 189 1.88 2.54 12.73
CA ASN A 189 3.29 2.66 12.32
C ASN A 189 3.41 3.32 10.95
N LEU A 190 2.61 2.88 9.96
CA LEU A 190 2.62 3.43 8.61
C LEU A 190 2.17 4.90 8.58
N SER A 191 1.19 5.27 9.41
CA SER A 191 0.73 6.66 9.55
C SER A 191 1.84 7.56 10.11
N GLN A 192 2.60 7.10 11.10
CA GLN A 192 3.78 7.83 11.61
C GLN A 192 4.90 7.92 10.57
N LEU A 193 5.10 6.88 9.76
CA LEU A 193 6.04 6.88 8.65
C LEU A 193 5.64 7.90 7.57
N ALA A 194 4.36 7.99 7.21
CA ALA A 194 3.86 8.92 6.19
C ALA A 194 4.02 10.39 6.62
N LEU A 195 3.99 10.67 7.93
CA LEU A 195 4.24 11.98 8.52
C LEU A 195 5.73 12.29 8.72
N ASN A 196 6.61 11.31 8.54
CA ASN A 196 8.04 11.51 8.73
C ASN A 196 8.61 12.37 7.60
N LYS A 197 9.38 13.39 7.95
CA LYS A 197 10.03 14.31 7.00
C LYS A 197 10.83 13.59 5.91
N GLN A 198 11.56 12.52 6.26
CA GLN A 198 12.36 11.77 5.30
C GLN A 198 11.49 11.01 4.28
N ALA A 199 10.31 10.54 4.70
CA ALA A 199 9.36 9.92 3.78
C ALA A 199 8.73 10.96 2.85
N VAL A 200 8.29 12.11 3.39
CA VAL A 200 7.66 13.18 2.61
C VAL A 200 8.59 13.75 1.53
N GLU A 201 9.91 13.76 1.78
CA GLU A 201 10.92 14.24 0.83
C GLU A 201 11.28 13.21 -0.27
N SER A 202 10.88 11.94 -0.12
CA SER A 202 11.18 10.86 -1.08
C SER A 202 9.89 10.35 -1.74
N ALA A 203 9.76 10.61 -3.04
CA ALA A 203 8.60 10.20 -3.85
C ALA A 203 8.35 8.69 -3.78
N ASP A 204 9.40 7.91 -4.03
CA ASP A 204 9.35 6.44 -4.05
C ASP A 204 8.97 5.89 -2.67
N LEU A 205 9.52 6.47 -1.61
CA LEU A 205 9.24 6.03 -0.25
C LEU A 205 7.81 6.39 0.15
N LEU A 206 7.34 7.61 -0.15
CA LEU A 206 5.98 8.04 0.16
C LEU A 206 4.93 7.24 -0.61
N GLU A 207 5.21 6.92 -1.88
CA GLU A 207 4.38 5.99 -2.66
C GLU A 207 4.32 4.62 -2.00
N ALA A 208 5.46 4.04 -1.63
CA ALA A 208 5.50 2.74 -0.98
C ALA A 208 4.77 2.73 0.39
N VAL A 209 4.93 3.78 1.21
CA VAL A 209 4.21 3.92 2.48
C VAL A 209 2.70 4.00 2.23
N THR A 210 2.26 4.85 1.29
CA THR A 210 0.83 5.02 1.02
C THR A 210 0.19 3.79 0.38
N SER A 211 0.94 3.00 -0.41
CA SER A 211 0.48 1.70 -0.92
C SER A 211 0.27 0.70 0.22
N ALA A 212 1.22 0.59 1.15
CA ALA A 212 1.07 -0.27 2.33
C ALA A 212 -0.09 0.18 3.24
N MET A 213 -0.28 1.49 3.40
CA MET A 213 -1.43 2.06 4.12
C MET A 213 -2.76 1.67 3.47
N ARG A 214 -2.84 1.77 2.13
CA ARG A 214 -4.02 1.37 1.36
C ARG A 214 -4.34 -0.10 1.58
N ALA A 215 -3.37 -0.99 1.41
CA ALA A 215 -3.56 -2.43 1.65
C ALA A 215 -4.05 -2.71 3.08
N THR A 216 -3.48 -2.01 4.07
CA THR A 216 -3.85 -2.14 5.48
C THR A 216 -5.29 -1.72 5.75
N ILE A 217 -5.72 -0.57 5.22
CA ILE A 217 -7.09 -0.09 5.37
C ILE A 217 -8.08 -1.01 4.65
N GLN A 218 -7.72 -1.48 3.46
CA GLN A 218 -8.51 -2.44 2.70
C GLN A 218 -8.73 -3.74 3.48
N LYS A 219 -7.67 -4.33 4.03
CA LYS A 219 -7.78 -5.54 4.86
C LYS A 219 -8.60 -5.30 6.15
N LEU A 220 -8.42 -4.15 6.81
CA LEU A 220 -9.25 -3.78 7.97
C LEU A 220 -10.74 -3.65 7.58
N ALA A 221 -11.02 -3.17 6.36
CA ALA A 221 -12.37 -2.99 5.85
C ALA A 221 -13.07 -4.31 5.51
N GLU A 222 -12.35 -5.22 4.86
CA GLU A 222 -12.81 -6.60 4.59
C GLU A 222 -13.27 -7.30 5.86
N HIS A 223 -12.52 -7.11 6.96
CA HIS A 223 -12.84 -7.65 8.27
C HIS A 223 -13.71 -6.73 9.14
N LYS A 224 -14.28 -5.66 8.58
CA LYS A 224 -15.24 -4.74 9.21
C LYS A 224 -14.78 -4.26 10.60
N SER A 225 -13.54 -3.77 10.69
CA SER A 225 -12.99 -3.32 11.97
C SER A 225 -13.94 -2.35 12.69
N PRO A 226 -14.26 -2.60 13.97
CA PRO A 226 -15.18 -1.75 14.73
C PRO A 226 -14.62 -0.34 14.95
N LYS A 227 -13.29 -0.16 14.88
CA LYS A 227 -12.64 1.14 15.07
C LYS A 227 -13.03 2.16 13.99
N PHE A 228 -13.52 1.73 12.82
CA PHE A 228 -13.99 2.65 11.79
C PHE A 228 -15.21 3.47 12.22
N SER A 229 -16.05 2.93 13.10
CA SER A 229 -17.27 3.62 13.58
C SER A 229 -16.98 4.87 14.43
N SER A 230 -15.75 4.99 14.95
CA SER A 230 -15.31 6.10 15.80
C SER A 230 -14.32 7.04 15.13
N VAL A 231 -14.02 6.85 13.84
CA VAL A 231 -13.02 7.67 13.14
C VAL A 231 -13.54 9.08 12.94
N VAL A 232 -12.75 10.06 13.36
CA VAL A 232 -13.07 11.49 13.18
C VAL A 232 -12.18 12.13 12.12
N PRO A 233 -12.58 13.27 11.52
CA PRO A 233 -11.78 13.93 10.47
C PRO A 233 -10.32 14.19 10.85
N SER A 234 -10.02 14.52 12.11
CA SER A 234 -8.66 14.75 12.58
C SER A 234 -7.76 13.52 12.49
N ASP A 235 -8.32 12.31 12.59
CA ASP A 235 -7.56 11.06 12.51
C ASP A 235 -7.02 10.83 11.10
N LEU A 236 -7.70 11.40 10.08
CA LEU A 236 -7.38 11.24 8.66
C LEU A 236 -6.90 12.52 8.00
N GLN A 237 -6.69 13.60 8.77
CA GLN A 237 -6.27 14.91 8.25
C GLN A 237 -5.04 14.80 7.36
N PHE A 238 -4.06 14.01 7.76
CA PHE A 238 -2.84 13.79 6.99
C PHE A 238 -3.10 13.06 5.65
N VAL A 239 -4.08 12.17 5.56
CA VAL A 239 -4.44 11.49 4.30
C VAL A 239 -5.09 12.47 3.33
N PHE A 240 -5.96 13.35 3.83
CA PHE A 240 -6.52 14.45 3.03
C PHE A 240 -5.40 15.35 2.48
N GLU A 241 -4.42 15.70 3.31
CA GLU A 241 -3.27 16.52 2.92
C GLU A 241 -2.39 15.83 1.87
N LEU A 242 -2.12 14.52 2.02
CA LEU A 242 -1.38 13.74 1.03
C LEU A 242 -2.07 13.78 -0.34
N GLY A 243 -3.39 13.61 -0.38
CA GLY A 243 -4.16 13.66 -1.62
C GLY A 243 -4.18 15.05 -2.27
N GLN A 244 -4.25 16.12 -1.47
CA GLN A 244 -4.35 17.49 -1.97
C GLN A 244 -3.00 18.11 -2.35
N GLN A 245 -1.94 17.82 -1.59
CA GLN A 245 -0.68 18.57 -1.65
C GLN A 245 0.47 17.81 -2.33
N SER A 246 0.40 16.49 -2.44
CA SER A 246 1.46 15.71 -3.08
C SER A 246 1.66 16.13 -4.53
N SER A 247 2.90 16.16 -5.01
CA SER A 247 3.20 16.30 -6.44
C SER A 247 3.18 14.96 -7.18
N HIS A 248 3.02 13.84 -6.46
CA HIS A 248 3.16 12.49 -6.99
C HIS A 248 1.77 11.85 -7.19
N PRO A 249 1.37 11.59 -8.45
CA PRO A 249 0.04 11.05 -8.76
C PRO A 249 -0.28 9.71 -8.07
N PRO A 250 0.66 8.74 -7.97
CA PRO A 250 0.42 7.49 -7.22
C PRO A 250 0.06 7.70 -5.74
N VAL A 251 0.73 8.64 -5.07
CA VAL A 251 0.43 9.01 -3.68
C VAL A 251 -0.98 9.56 -3.55
N LYS A 252 -1.42 10.40 -4.50
CA LYS A 252 -2.78 10.93 -4.50
C LYS A 252 -3.81 9.85 -4.72
N ALA A 253 -3.60 8.96 -5.69
CA ALA A 253 -4.49 7.84 -5.95
C ALA A 253 -4.61 6.91 -4.73
N ASN A 254 -3.50 6.62 -4.05
CA ASN A 254 -3.53 5.88 -2.80
C ASN A 254 -4.36 6.59 -1.71
N ALA A 255 -4.21 7.91 -1.56
CA ALA A 255 -5.02 8.69 -0.61
C ALA A 255 -6.53 8.66 -0.96
N VAL A 256 -6.87 8.81 -2.25
CA VAL A 256 -8.24 8.66 -2.75
C VAL A 256 -8.80 7.28 -2.40
N ARG A 257 -8.05 6.20 -2.68
CA ARG A 257 -8.48 4.82 -2.38
C ARG A 257 -8.64 4.56 -0.89
N ILE A 258 -7.70 5.02 -0.05
CA ILE A 258 -7.82 4.92 1.42
C ILE A 258 -9.12 5.56 1.91
N LEU A 259 -9.38 6.81 1.48
CA LEU A 259 -10.57 7.55 1.90
C LEU A 259 -11.85 6.96 1.30
N SER A 260 -11.78 6.42 0.08
CA SER A 260 -12.90 5.71 -0.57
C SER A 260 -13.28 4.45 0.22
N THR A 261 -12.32 3.58 0.54
CA THR A 261 -12.56 2.37 1.32
C THR A 261 -13.21 2.70 2.67
N ILE A 262 -12.72 3.72 3.37
CA ILE A 262 -13.33 4.19 4.63
C ILE A 262 -14.73 4.75 4.36
N GLY A 263 -14.90 5.57 3.32
CA GLY A 263 -16.19 6.12 2.91
C GLY A 263 -17.23 5.04 2.64
N CYS A 264 -16.89 3.99 1.89
CA CYS A 264 -17.75 2.87 1.56
C CYS A 264 -18.17 2.05 2.80
N LEU A 265 -17.29 1.93 3.80
CA LEU A 265 -17.66 1.31 5.09
C LEU A 265 -18.67 2.17 5.85
N LEU A 266 -18.43 3.48 5.91
CA LEU A 266 -19.30 4.41 6.62
C LEU A 266 -20.65 4.60 5.92
N ALA A 267 -20.66 4.54 4.59
CA ALA A 267 -21.86 4.57 3.75
C ALA A 267 -22.81 3.39 3.99
N LYS A 268 -22.36 2.31 4.63
CA LYS A 268 -23.21 1.16 4.98
C LYS A 268 -23.96 1.35 6.30
N GLN A 269 -23.70 2.43 7.04
CA GLN A 269 -24.39 2.73 8.30
C GLN A 269 -25.75 3.38 8.01
N MET A 270 -26.77 3.05 8.80
CA MET A 270 -28.13 3.61 8.61
C MET A 270 -28.18 5.12 8.75
N GLU A 271 -27.42 5.67 9.70
CA GLU A 271 -27.28 7.11 9.88
C GLU A 271 -26.00 7.59 9.22
N PRO A 272 -26.05 8.62 8.35
CA PRO A 272 -24.86 9.10 7.65
C PRO A 272 -23.78 9.59 8.61
N HIS A 273 -22.59 8.98 8.52
CA HIS A 273 -21.46 9.38 9.33
C HIS A 273 -20.95 10.78 8.93
N SER A 274 -20.61 11.61 9.91
CA SER A 274 -20.20 13.01 9.70
C SER A 274 -19.02 13.16 8.72
N LEU A 275 -18.07 12.22 8.77
CA LEU A 275 -16.89 12.16 7.91
C LEU A 275 -17.21 12.04 6.40
N LEU A 276 -18.40 11.54 6.02
CA LEU A 276 -18.79 11.42 4.60
C LEU A 276 -18.81 12.79 3.91
N LYS A 277 -19.14 13.87 4.63
CA LYS A 277 -19.09 15.24 4.09
C LYS A 277 -17.66 15.67 3.75
N ASN A 278 -16.70 15.33 4.62
CA ASN A 278 -15.29 15.63 4.42
C ASN A 278 -14.74 14.82 3.24
N ILE A 279 -15.03 13.52 3.19
CA ILE A 279 -14.62 12.64 2.08
C ILE A 279 -15.20 13.15 0.76
N GLY A 280 -16.51 13.40 0.68
CA GLY A 280 -17.14 13.91 -0.54
C GLY A 280 -16.58 15.27 -0.98
N THR A 281 -16.32 16.18 -0.03
CA THR A 281 -15.71 17.49 -0.34
C THR A 281 -14.29 17.33 -0.90
N PHE A 282 -13.48 16.46 -0.28
CA PHE A 282 -12.14 16.13 -0.75
C PHE A 282 -12.16 15.53 -2.16
N LEU A 283 -13.00 14.52 -2.41
CA LEU A 283 -13.06 13.86 -3.71
C LEU A 283 -13.45 14.84 -4.83
N VAL A 284 -14.44 15.70 -4.58
CA VAL A 284 -14.83 16.74 -5.54
C VAL A 284 -13.70 17.73 -5.80
N GLU A 285 -12.89 18.05 -4.78
CA GLU A 285 -11.73 18.92 -4.96
C GLU A 285 -10.68 18.28 -5.89
N ILE A 286 -10.38 16.99 -5.71
CA ILE A 286 -9.49 16.25 -6.61
C ILE A 286 -10.04 16.26 -8.03
N VAL A 287 -11.32 15.90 -8.21
CA VAL A 287 -12.01 15.88 -9.51
C VAL A 287 -11.98 17.25 -10.21
N SER A 288 -12.04 18.33 -9.44
CA SER A 288 -12.08 19.69 -9.98
C SER A 288 -10.71 20.28 -10.30
N LYS A 289 -9.65 19.91 -9.55
CA LYS A 289 -8.36 20.62 -9.58
C LYS A 289 -7.18 19.79 -10.07
N ASP A 290 -7.24 18.46 -9.98
CA ASP A 290 -6.08 17.63 -10.27
C ASP A 290 -5.70 17.67 -11.77
N GLN A 291 -4.40 17.63 -12.05
CA GLN A 291 -3.86 17.69 -13.39
C GLN A 291 -3.85 16.33 -14.09
N GLU A 292 -3.74 15.23 -13.35
CA GLU A 292 -3.67 13.88 -13.87
C GLU A 292 -5.06 13.27 -14.04
N LEU A 293 -5.45 13.01 -15.28
CA LEU A 293 -6.81 12.52 -15.58
C LEU A 293 -7.11 11.14 -14.99
N TRP A 294 -6.10 10.29 -14.80
CA TRP A 294 -6.30 8.97 -14.19
C TRP A 294 -6.55 9.07 -12.67
N VAL A 295 -5.96 10.06 -11.98
CA VAL A 295 -6.28 10.37 -10.58
C VAL A 295 -7.69 10.95 -10.47
N VAL A 296 -8.09 11.80 -11.44
CA VAL A 296 -9.46 12.30 -11.53
C VAL A 296 -10.46 11.15 -11.75
N ALA A 297 -10.13 10.17 -12.58
CA ALA A 297 -10.98 8.99 -12.80
C ALA A 297 -11.14 8.18 -11.50
N GLU A 298 -10.05 7.93 -10.78
CA GLU A 298 -10.09 7.25 -9.48
C GLU A 298 -10.97 7.99 -8.46
N ALA A 299 -10.88 9.32 -8.40
CA ALA A 299 -11.70 10.12 -7.51
C ALA A 299 -13.18 10.14 -7.91
N LEU A 300 -13.49 10.02 -9.20
CA LEU A 300 -14.86 9.86 -9.69
C LEU A 300 -15.42 8.50 -9.30
N ASP A 301 -14.68 7.41 -9.51
CA ASP A 301 -15.11 6.07 -9.14
C ASP A 301 -15.34 5.98 -7.62
N ALA A 302 -14.44 6.57 -6.81
CA ALA A 302 -14.64 6.71 -5.37
C ALA A 302 -15.92 7.49 -5.00
N ILE A 303 -16.29 8.53 -5.75
CA ILE A 303 -17.56 9.24 -5.51
C ILE A 303 -18.74 8.31 -5.79
N PHE A 304 -18.68 7.55 -6.89
CA PHE A 304 -19.76 6.65 -7.28
C PHE A 304 -19.95 5.54 -6.25
N ASP A 305 -18.86 4.96 -5.74
CA ASP A 305 -18.89 3.89 -4.76
C ASP A 305 -19.38 4.38 -3.38
N VAL A 306 -18.84 5.51 -2.89
CA VAL A 306 -19.17 6.03 -1.56
C VAL A 306 -20.60 6.55 -1.48
N PHE A 307 -21.11 7.16 -2.57
CA PHE A 307 -22.42 7.82 -2.59
C PHE A 307 -23.45 7.10 -3.48
N ALA A 308 -23.30 5.79 -3.68
CA ALA A 308 -24.25 4.98 -4.46
C ALA A 308 -25.66 4.99 -3.84
N GLU A 309 -25.74 4.87 -2.52
CA GLU A 309 -27.00 4.63 -1.79
C GLU A 309 -27.86 5.90 -1.62
N ASP A 310 -29.19 5.74 -1.63
CA ASP A 310 -30.16 6.85 -1.58
C ASP A 310 -30.30 7.48 -0.19
N HIS A 311 -30.05 6.72 0.88
CA HIS A 311 -30.07 7.28 2.24
C HIS A 311 -29.00 8.36 2.46
N LEU A 312 -27.99 8.43 1.58
CA LEU A 312 -26.95 9.44 1.57
C LEU A 312 -27.32 10.73 0.81
N ASP A 313 -28.50 10.81 0.20
CA ASP A 313 -28.93 11.97 -0.59
C ASP A 313 -28.99 13.27 0.23
N SER A 314 -29.19 13.18 1.55
CA SER A 314 -29.07 14.31 2.46
C SER A 314 -27.64 14.89 2.45
N VAL A 315 -26.63 14.04 2.53
CA VAL A 315 -25.20 14.42 2.47
C VAL A 315 -24.84 14.95 1.09
N VAL A 316 -25.27 14.27 0.02
CA VAL A 316 -25.05 14.68 -1.38
C VAL A 316 -25.57 16.09 -1.62
N ARG A 317 -26.78 16.42 -1.13
CA ARG A 317 -27.37 17.76 -1.22
C ARG A 317 -26.61 18.78 -0.38
N GLU A 318 -26.25 18.43 0.85
CA GLU A 318 -25.60 19.36 1.77
C GLU A 318 -24.22 19.82 1.26
N ILE A 319 -23.44 18.92 0.66
CA ILE A 319 -22.14 19.27 0.08
C ILE A 319 -22.25 19.84 -1.34
N GLY A 320 -23.46 19.89 -1.92
CA GLY A 320 -23.71 20.33 -3.29
C GLY A 320 -23.02 19.45 -4.34
N LEU A 321 -22.93 18.14 -4.09
CA LEU A 321 -22.14 17.21 -4.90
C LEU A 321 -22.56 17.23 -6.37
N THR A 322 -23.85 17.01 -6.64
CA THR A 322 -24.39 16.92 -8.00
C THR A 322 -24.16 18.22 -8.80
N ASP A 323 -24.30 19.38 -8.18
CA ASP A 323 -24.10 20.67 -8.85
C ASP A 323 -22.62 20.91 -9.20
N LYS A 324 -21.71 20.56 -8.29
CA LYS A 324 -20.26 20.62 -8.55
C LYS A 324 -19.86 19.66 -9.67
N LEU A 325 -20.38 18.43 -9.68
CA LEU A 325 -20.13 17.45 -10.74
C LEU A 325 -20.67 17.91 -12.09
N LYS A 326 -21.86 18.52 -12.14
CA LYS A 326 -22.41 19.16 -13.36
C LYS A 326 -21.47 20.24 -13.91
N ALA A 327 -20.87 21.04 -13.03
CA ALA A 327 -19.91 22.08 -13.43
C ALA A 327 -18.57 21.51 -13.94
N VAL A 328 -18.12 20.36 -13.41
CA VAL A 328 -16.87 19.71 -13.83
C VAL A 328 -17.02 18.92 -15.14
N ALA A 329 -18.17 18.30 -15.39
CA ALA A 329 -18.40 17.45 -16.58
C ALA A 329 -17.93 18.05 -17.92
N PRO A 330 -18.25 19.32 -18.29
CA PRO A 330 -17.75 19.91 -19.53
C PRO A 330 -16.23 20.13 -19.53
N GLN A 331 -15.64 20.47 -18.38
CA GLN A 331 -14.18 20.68 -18.23
C GLN A 331 -13.43 19.36 -18.41
N LEU A 332 -13.91 18.29 -17.78
CA LEU A 332 -13.38 16.95 -17.92
C LEU A 332 -13.39 16.49 -19.39
N LYS A 333 -14.52 16.70 -20.10
CA LYS A 333 -14.63 16.39 -21.53
C LYS A 333 -13.58 17.13 -22.37
N ALA A 334 -13.40 18.43 -22.12
CA ALA A 334 -12.42 19.24 -22.85
C ALA A 334 -10.98 18.75 -22.58
N LYS A 335 -10.66 18.47 -21.31
CA LYS A 335 -9.34 18.01 -20.89
C LYS A 335 -8.98 16.63 -21.45
N ILE A 336 -9.93 15.69 -21.45
CA ILE A 336 -9.76 14.38 -22.10
C ILE A 336 -9.48 14.55 -23.59
N HIS A 337 -10.18 15.45 -24.27
CA HIS A 337 -9.94 15.71 -25.69
C HIS A 337 -8.54 16.28 -25.94
N GLN A 338 -8.10 17.21 -25.10
CA GLN A 338 -6.77 17.83 -25.19
C GLN A 338 -5.64 16.81 -24.95
N GLN A 339 -5.80 15.90 -23.99
CA GLN A 339 -4.77 14.97 -23.57
C GLN A 339 -4.89 13.59 -24.24
N LYS A 340 -5.88 13.35 -25.12
CA LYS A 340 -6.25 12.02 -25.63
C LYS A 340 -5.07 11.15 -26.09
N ARG A 341 -4.06 11.75 -26.74
CA ARG A 341 -2.90 11.03 -27.29
C ARG A 341 -1.87 10.61 -26.24
N SER A 342 -1.83 11.27 -25.09
CA SER A 342 -0.86 11.00 -24.01
C SER A 342 -1.43 10.10 -22.90
N LEU A 343 -2.70 9.71 -22.97
CA LEU A 343 -3.36 8.95 -21.90
C LEU A 343 -3.00 7.46 -21.91
N GLY A 344 -2.50 6.92 -23.02
CA GLY A 344 -2.08 5.52 -23.13
C GLY A 344 -3.12 4.55 -22.58
N ASP A 345 -2.66 3.65 -21.71
CA ASP A 345 -3.46 2.57 -21.10
C ASP A 345 -4.51 3.08 -20.11
N HIS A 346 -4.44 4.34 -19.68
CA HIS A 346 -5.46 4.93 -18.79
C HIS A 346 -6.72 5.40 -19.54
N LEU A 347 -6.67 5.49 -20.88
CA LEU A 347 -7.79 6.02 -21.66
C LEU A 347 -9.12 5.26 -21.44
N PRO A 348 -9.16 3.91 -21.39
CA PRO A 348 -10.40 3.17 -21.14
C PRO A 348 -11.04 3.53 -19.79
N ILE A 349 -10.25 3.49 -18.71
CA ILE A 349 -10.71 3.80 -17.34
C ILE A 349 -11.26 5.22 -17.25
N ILE A 350 -10.57 6.20 -17.85
CA ILE A 350 -11.02 7.60 -17.88
C ILE A 350 -12.35 7.76 -18.65
N MET A 351 -12.54 7.02 -19.73
CA MET A 351 -13.79 7.06 -20.51
C MET A 351 -14.95 6.39 -19.77
N THR A 352 -14.68 5.32 -19.03
CA THR A 352 -15.65 4.67 -18.14
C THR A 352 -16.10 5.63 -17.04
N ALA A 353 -15.16 6.23 -16.30
CA ALA A 353 -15.46 7.21 -15.26
C ALA A 353 -16.28 8.41 -15.79
N ARG A 354 -15.96 8.90 -17.00
CA ARG A 354 -16.74 9.96 -17.66
C ARG A 354 -18.17 9.53 -17.98
N THR A 355 -18.37 8.29 -18.43
CA THR A 355 -19.70 7.77 -18.73
C THR A 355 -20.51 7.61 -17.45
N ASN A 356 -19.88 7.07 -16.41
CA ASN A 356 -20.48 6.89 -15.09
C ASN A 356 -20.82 8.23 -14.42
N LEU A 357 -20.01 9.27 -14.62
CA LEU A 357 -20.31 10.63 -14.16
C LEU A 357 -21.66 11.12 -14.68
N MET A 358 -21.94 10.95 -15.97
CA MET A 358 -23.21 11.39 -16.56
C MET A 358 -24.39 10.59 -16.01
N ARG A 359 -24.20 9.29 -15.76
CA ARG A 359 -25.22 8.41 -15.16
C ARG A 359 -25.49 8.81 -13.71
N PHE A 360 -24.44 9.00 -12.91
CA PHE A 360 -24.51 9.40 -11.51
C PHE A 360 -25.20 10.76 -11.35
N ILE A 361 -24.83 11.76 -12.15
CA ILE A 361 -25.50 13.07 -12.14
C ILE A 361 -27.00 12.90 -12.42
N LYS A 362 -27.38 12.10 -13.40
CA LYS A 362 -28.79 11.86 -13.72
C LYS A 362 -29.53 11.13 -12.61
N TYR A 363 -28.87 10.16 -11.97
CA TYR A 363 -29.43 9.37 -10.87
C TYR A 363 -29.67 10.21 -9.61
N LYS A 364 -28.70 11.06 -9.23
CA LYS A 364 -28.74 11.91 -8.02
C LYS A 364 -29.32 13.32 -8.24
N SER A 365 -29.95 13.60 -9.39
CA SER A 365 -30.55 14.92 -9.70
C SER A 365 -32.02 15.01 -9.35
#